data_AF-A0A2A2PZ94-F1
#
_entry.id   AF-A0A2A2PZ94-F1
#
_cell.length_a   1.000
_cell.length_b   1.000
_cell.length_c   1.000
_cell.angle_alpha   90.00
_cell.angle_beta   90.00
_cell.angle_gamma   90.00
#
_symmetry.space_group_name_H-M   'P 1'
#
loop_
_entity.id
_entity.type
_entity.pdbx_description
1 polymer ?
#
loop_
_entity_poly.entity_id
_entity_poly.type
_entity_poly.pdbx_seq_one_letter_code
_entity_poly.pdbx_strand_id
1 'polypeptide(L)'
;MTARSFFVPAPRFQLPPPPRWAFVLVALAAFAFLLRVYAGIWTPEHGITKFLRVGREFDDRGLAVFRATPKYIDPFPAHRWGFDGQLYAQMALDPLLRDPQLHVALDNPPYRGQRILVSWLAWIAGLGQPFWVINAYAAMNLLFWIPFAWLTGRLFAPLGWSGLAGFAAMLLTCGIIESMQASLTDLPSFTLIVAALTVGGTAGAGLLAAAALVRSTSLIGFVGLAEIRPPWREAIRKNIVYGLIAVVPLLLWVAYVLWRFRGREVGFDGGNLTMPFRGMMEKLGEFSVTALHGPIRWHRIIFEFFKSYELHAALTIVSIVTQSVYVALHRDWKNPLWRLGAVAAVYFSCISFLSWESHFTITRHALPITLAFNLLLALRPTKAWLIWFLLGNCFVPFGIRYFDQMRFEKTPRPPAEFAAKASGAALQAAYADGWSPQQWDGESTWRWARAPEATLVLRNADPAPVHAELRLRVRSRVARPLEVRQGGTVIFRGELPAGRRTLALPAIPVAPGETTLVFAAGGETTEADDDTPGRVRFLLEIPLLRRVVP
;
A
#
# COMPACT_ATOMS: atom_id res chain seq x y z
N MET A 1 -20.45 -27.85 12.50
CA MET A 1 -19.78 -28.01 13.81
C MET A 1 -20.43 -27.08 14.81
N THR A 2 -21.12 -27.61 15.83
CA THR A 2 -21.69 -26.83 16.93
C THR A 2 -20.59 -26.45 17.93
N ALA A 3 -20.51 -25.17 18.31
CA ALA A 3 -19.46 -24.55 19.13
C ALA A 3 -19.41 -24.98 20.62
N ARG A 4 -19.66 -26.26 20.92
CA ARG A 4 -20.00 -26.72 22.29
C ARG A 4 -18.92 -27.49 23.06
N SER A 5 -17.63 -27.36 22.75
CA SER A 5 -16.59 -28.06 23.54
C SER A 5 -15.40 -27.20 23.96
N PHE A 6 -15.65 -25.96 24.40
CA PHE A 6 -14.64 -25.10 25.01
C PHE A 6 -15.05 -24.81 26.46
N PHE A 7 -14.65 -25.66 27.41
CA PHE A 7 -14.77 -25.37 28.84
C PHE A 7 -13.39 -25.10 29.42
N VAL A 8 -13.16 -23.84 29.82
CA VAL A 8 -12.02 -23.37 30.62
C VAL A 8 -12.57 -23.03 32.02
N PRO A 9 -11.85 -23.32 33.12
CA PRO A 9 -12.34 -23.01 34.47
C PRO A 9 -12.61 -21.51 34.67
N ALA A 10 -13.70 -21.18 35.37
CA ALA A 10 -14.17 -19.81 35.56
C ALA A 10 -13.28 -18.98 36.50
N PRO A 11 -12.88 -17.74 36.13
CA PRO A 11 -12.21 -16.80 37.04
C PRO A 11 -13.18 -16.18 38.06
N ARG A 12 -12.65 -15.80 39.24
CA ARG A 12 -13.39 -15.32 40.43
C ARG A 12 -14.07 -13.95 40.32
N PHE A 13 -13.91 -13.23 39.21
CA PHE A 13 -14.62 -12.00 38.87
C PHE A 13 -14.97 -12.04 37.38
N GLN A 14 -16.26 -12.15 37.05
CA GLN A 14 -16.73 -12.12 35.67
C GLN A 14 -17.56 -10.85 35.46
N LEU A 15 -17.01 -9.91 34.69
CA LEU A 15 -17.86 -8.88 34.07
C LEU A 15 -18.93 -9.59 33.23
N PRO A 16 -20.17 -9.09 33.20
CA PRO A 16 -21.18 -9.64 32.31
C PRO A 16 -20.65 -9.60 30.87
N PRO A 17 -20.88 -10.65 30.06
CA PRO A 17 -20.42 -10.64 28.69
C PRO A 17 -21.02 -9.43 27.94
N PRO A 18 -20.27 -8.79 27.04
CA PRO A 18 -20.79 -7.70 26.25
C PRO A 18 -21.98 -8.22 25.44
N PRO A 19 -23.06 -7.43 25.35
CA PRO A 19 -24.21 -7.80 24.55
C PRO A 19 -23.81 -7.89 23.06
N ARG A 20 -24.52 -8.70 22.27
CA ARG A 20 -24.20 -8.91 20.84
C ARG A 20 -24.18 -7.61 20.03
N TRP A 21 -24.97 -6.60 20.43
CA TRP A 21 -24.97 -5.31 19.77
C TRP A 21 -23.62 -4.59 19.89
N ALA A 22 -22.81 -4.86 20.91
CA ALA A 22 -21.48 -4.25 21.05
C ALA A 22 -20.55 -4.64 19.90
N PHE A 23 -20.57 -5.91 19.49
CA PHE A 23 -19.84 -6.39 18.30
C PHE A 23 -20.35 -5.72 17.03
N VAL A 24 -21.68 -5.56 16.91
CA VAL A 24 -22.28 -4.87 15.76
C VAL A 24 -21.85 -3.41 15.72
N LEU A 25 -21.87 -2.69 16.85
CA LEU A 25 -21.42 -1.30 16.90
C LEU A 25 -19.94 -1.14 16.55
N VAL A 26 -19.07 -2.02 17.06
CA VAL A 26 -17.64 -2.03 16.70
C VAL A 26 -17.46 -2.28 15.19
N ALA A 27 -18.20 -3.23 14.62
CA ALA A 27 -18.17 -3.49 13.18
C ALA A 27 -18.69 -2.30 12.36
N LEU A 28 -19.80 -1.67 12.78
CA LEU A 28 -20.35 -0.50 12.10
C LEU A 28 -19.42 0.71 12.21
N ALA A 29 -18.76 0.92 13.34
CA ALA A 29 -17.78 1.99 13.52
C ALA A 29 -16.56 1.78 12.60
N ALA A 30 -16.04 0.56 12.54
CA ALA A 30 -14.96 0.21 11.61
C ALA A 30 -15.39 0.38 10.15
N PHE A 31 -16.59 -0.08 9.78
CA PHE A 31 -17.14 0.07 8.43
C PHE A 31 -17.34 1.55 8.06
N ALA A 32 -17.88 2.36 8.96
CA ALA A 32 -18.04 3.80 8.76
C ALA A 32 -16.69 4.50 8.58
N PHE A 33 -15.66 4.10 9.35
CA PHE A 33 -14.30 4.58 9.15
C PHE A 33 -13.77 4.23 7.75
N LEU A 34 -13.89 2.96 7.33
CA LEU A 34 -13.44 2.54 6.00
C LEU A 34 -14.19 3.28 4.89
N LEU A 35 -15.52 3.38 4.99
CA LEU A 35 -16.35 4.12 4.03
C LEU A 35 -15.95 5.58 3.94
N ARG A 36 -15.60 6.22 5.07
CA ARG A 36 -15.12 7.60 5.06
C ARG A 36 -13.83 7.76 4.25
N VAL A 37 -12.90 6.81 4.37
CA VAL A 37 -11.65 6.84 3.59
C VAL A 37 -11.93 6.61 2.10
N TYR A 38 -12.75 5.61 1.76
CA TYR A 38 -13.15 5.33 0.37
C TYR A 38 -13.87 6.53 -0.26
N ALA A 39 -14.79 7.16 0.46
CA ALA A 39 -15.50 8.36 0.00
C ALA A 39 -14.55 9.57 -0.16
N GLY A 40 -13.57 9.72 0.73
CA GLY A 40 -12.58 10.80 0.65
C GLY A 40 -11.57 10.65 -0.49
N ILE A 41 -11.39 9.43 -1.00
CA ILE A 41 -10.53 9.12 -2.15
C ILE A 41 -11.28 9.21 -3.48
N TRP A 42 -12.60 9.03 -3.46
CA TRP A 42 -13.41 9.00 -4.66
C TRP A 42 -13.35 10.34 -5.42
N THR A 43 -13.16 10.25 -6.73
CA THR A 43 -13.28 11.38 -7.67
C THR A 43 -14.17 10.97 -8.85
N PRO A 44 -14.90 11.90 -9.48
CA PRO A 44 -15.68 11.59 -10.69
C PRO A 44 -14.83 11.01 -11.82
N GLU A 45 -13.58 11.49 -11.96
CA GLU A 45 -12.70 11.14 -13.08
C GLU A 45 -12.02 9.79 -12.90
N HIS A 46 -11.66 9.42 -11.68
CA HIS A 46 -10.84 8.23 -11.41
C HIS A 46 -11.54 7.21 -10.51
N GLY A 47 -12.72 7.51 -9.99
CA GLY A 47 -13.37 6.73 -8.94
C GLY A 47 -12.45 6.55 -7.74
N ILE A 48 -12.26 5.31 -7.30
CA ILE A 48 -11.41 4.92 -6.16
C ILE A 48 -10.10 4.24 -6.59
N THR A 49 -9.69 4.42 -7.84
CA THR A 49 -8.50 3.74 -8.42
C THR A 49 -7.17 4.11 -7.73
N LYS A 50 -7.15 5.11 -6.84
CA LYS A 50 -5.99 5.40 -5.98
C LYS A 50 -5.54 4.18 -5.15
N PHE A 51 -6.48 3.31 -4.74
CA PHE A 51 -6.14 2.08 -4.03
C PHE A 51 -5.41 1.04 -4.88
N LEU A 52 -5.32 1.23 -6.19
CA LEU A 52 -4.52 0.36 -7.05
C LEU A 52 -3.02 0.70 -6.97
N ARG A 53 -2.68 1.91 -6.49
CA ARG A 53 -1.32 2.45 -6.43
C ARG A 53 -0.59 2.29 -7.75
N VAL A 54 -1.14 2.90 -8.80
CA VAL A 54 -0.60 2.75 -10.17
C VAL A 54 0.67 3.59 -10.29
N GLY A 55 1.78 2.95 -10.66
CA GLY A 55 3.04 3.63 -10.94
C GLY A 55 3.13 4.03 -12.41
N ARG A 56 3.77 5.15 -12.70
CA ARG A 56 3.90 5.66 -14.08
C ARG A 56 4.59 4.65 -15.01
N GLU A 57 5.61 3.97 -14.53
CA GLU A 57 6.42 3.05 -15.33
C GLU A 57 5.65 1.78 -15.72
N PHE A 58 4.76 1.33 -14.85
CA PHE A 58 3.86 0.22 -15.16
C PHE A 58 2.66 0.65 -15.99
N ASP A 59 2.20 1.89 -15.84
CA ASP A 59 1.20 2.45 -16.74
C ASP A 59 1.77 2.55 -18.16
N ASP A 60 2.96 3.12 -18.34
CA ASP A 60 3.59 3.34 -19.66
C ASP A 60 3.74 2.05 -20.48
N ARG A 61 4.04 0.92 -19.83
CA ARG A 61 4.14 -0.41 -20.47
C ARG A 61 2.88 -1.27 -20.34
N GLY A 62 1.83 -0.74 -19.72
CA GLY A 62 0.61 -1.47 -19.45
C GLY A 62 -0.20 -1.75 -20.72
N LEU A 63 -1.26 -2.54 -20.57
CA LEU A 63 -2.19 -2.83 -21.66
C LEU A 63 -2.72 -1.55 -22.30
N ALA A 64 -2.91 -1.55 -23.61
CA ALA A 64 -3.48 -0.39 -24.32
C ALA A 64 -4.81 0.09 -23.69
N VAL A 65 -5.69 -0.86 -23.34
CA VAL A 65 -6.96 -0.57 -22.65
C VAL A 65 -6.75 0.00 -21.25
N PHE A 66 -5.74 -0.49 -20.51
CA PHE A 66 -5.44 0.02 -19.18
C PHE A 66 -4.94 1.46 -19.23
N ARG A 67 -4.03 1.77 -20.15
CA ARG A 67 -3.53 3.14 -20.39
C ARG A 67 -4.64 4.10 -20.78
N ALA A 68 -5.54 3.67 -21.67
CA ALA A 68 -6.67 4.47 -22.12
C ALA A 68 -7.75 4.69 -21.05
N THR A 69 -7.80 3.83 -20.02
CA THR A 69 -8.81 3.93 -18.96
C THR A 69 -8.42 4.99 -17.93
N PRO A 70 -9.30 5.97 -17.63
CA PRO A 70 -9.05 6.96 -16.58
C PRO A 70 -8.78 6.29 -15.23
N LYS A 71 -7.65 6.63 -14.61
CA LYS A 71 -7.23 6.10 -13.31
C LYS A 71 -6.24 7.03 -12.62
N TYR A 72 -6.20 6.96 -11.30
CA TYR A 72 -5.24 7.69 -10.49
C TYR A 72 -3.85 7.05 -10.66
N ILE A 73 -2.86 7.86 -11.04
CA ILE A 73 -1.44 7.48 -11.10
C ILE A 73 -0.74 8.13 -9.91
N ASP A 74 -0.07 7.32 -9.10
CA ASP A 74 0.66 7.81 -7.93
C ASP A 74 1.77 8.80 -8.35
N PRO A 75 2.04 9.83 -7.54
CA PRO A 75 3.07 10.82 -7.83
C PRO A 75 4.46 10.18 -8.02
N PHE A 76 5.12 10.58 -9.09
CA PHE A 76 6.55 10.33 -9.30
C PHE A 76 7.37 11.30 -8.42
N PRO A 77 8.50 10.86 -7.81
CA PRO A 77 9.19 9.58 -7.97
C PRO A 77 8.90 8.58 -6.84
N ALA A 78 8.29 9.02 -5.73
CA ALA A 78 8.09 8.21 -4.52
C ALA A 78 7.36 6.89 -4.81
N HIS A 79 6.55 6.83 -5.87
CA HIS A 79 5.80 5.64 -6.29
C HIS A 79 5.97 5.33 -7.78
N ARG A 80 7.17 5.57 -8.32
CA ARG A 80 7.55 5.24 -9.71
C ARG A 80 6.98 3.90 -10.21
N TRP A 81 7.19 2.85 -9.40
CA TRP A 81 6.78 1.49 -9.74
C TRP A 81 5.36 1.14 -9.27
N GLY A 82 4.70 1.98 -8.47
CA GLY A 82 3.40 1.67 -7.88
C GLY A 82 3.45 0.45 -6.98
N PHE A 83 2.35 -0.32 -6.94
CA PHE A 83 2.25 -1.53 -6.14
C PHE A 83 1.50 -2.68 -6.86
N ASP A 84 1.40 -3.84 -6.22
CA ASP A 84 0.84 -5.07 -6.80
C ASP A 84 -0.60 -4.92 -7.33
N GLY A 85 -1.44 -4.06 -6.73
CA GLY A 85 -2.86 -3.91 -7.09
C GLY A 85 -3.08 -3.56 -8.56
N GLN A 86 -2.21 -2.72 -9.14
CA GLN A 86 -2.29 -2.33 -10.55
C GLN A 86 -2.11 -3.51 -11.52
N LEU A 87 -1.32 -4.52 -11.15
CA LEU A 87 -1.01 -5.67 -12.00
C LEU A 87 -2.23 -6.58 -12.13
N TYR A 88 -2.91 -6.83 -11.01
CA TYR A 88 -4.12 -7.63 -10.99
C TYR A 88 -5.32 -6.88 -11.58
N ALA A 89 -5.35 -5.55 -11.48
CA ALA A 89 -6.34 -4.72 -12.17
C ALA A 89 -6.16 -4.79 -13.70
N GLN A 90 -4.91 -4.81 -14.19
CA GLN A 90 -4.63 -5.08 -15.61
C GLN A 90 -5.09 -6.48 -16.03
N MET A 91 -4.82 -7.50 -15.23
CA MET A 91 -5.34 -8.86 -15.47
C MET A 91 -6.87 -8.91 -15.44
N ALA A 92 -7.55 -8.03 -14.69
CA ALA A 92 -9.01 -7.97 -14.69
C ALA A 92 -9.58 -7.45 -16.01
N LEU A 93 -8.82 -6.66 -16.77
CA LEU A 93 -9.21 -6.20 -18.12
C LEU A 93 -9.05 -7.30 -19.18
N ASP A 94 -8.21 -8.30 -18.92
CA ASP A 94 -8.06 -9.50 -19.75
C ASP A 94 -8.03 -10.78 -18.88
N PRO A 95 -9.19 -11.20 -18.35
CA PRO A 95 -9.30 -12.28 -17.36
C PRO A 95 -8.84 -13.65 -17.88
N LEU A 96 -8.73 -13.82 -19.20
CA LEU A 96 -8.29 -15.07 -19.83
C LEU A 96 -6.81 -15.02 -20.21
N LEU A 97 -6.10 -13.93 -19.92
CA LEU A 97 -4.67 -13.74 -20.19
C LEU A 97 -4.35 -13.95 -21.68
N ARG A 98 -5.23 -13.46 -22.54
CA ARG A 98 -5.18 -13.61 -24.00
C ARG A 98 -4.27 -12.60 -24.68
N ASP A 99 -4.15 -11.40 -24.14
CA ASP A 99 -3.39 -10.29 -24.70
C ASP A 99 -1.87 -10.54 -24.55
N PRO A 100 -1.13 -10.61 -25.67
CA PRO A 100 0.32 -10.79 -25.63
C PRO A 100 1.06 -9.63 -24.93
N GLN A 101 0.47 -8.44 -24.82
CA GLN A 101 1.07 -7.31 -24.09
C GLN A 101 1.24 -7.62 -22.60
N LEU A 102 0.48 -8.56 -22.03
CA LEU A 102 0.63 -9.00 -20.63
C LEU A 102 2.04 -9.55 -20.33
N HIS A 103 2.76 -10.05 -21.32
CA HIS A 103 4.14 -10.49 -21.13
C HIS A 103 5.05 -9.34 -20.69
N VAL A 104 4.79 -8.11 -21.13
CA VAL A 104 5.61 -6.93 -20.83
C VAL A 104 4.98 -6.05 -19.76
N ALA A 105 3.65 -6.01 -19.72
CA ALA A 105 2.90 -5.22 -18.74
C ALA A 105 3.09 -5.71 -17.30
N LEU A 106 3.28 -7.03 -17.11
CA LEU A 106 3.49 -7.65 -15.80
C LEU A 106 4.98 -7.85 -15.53
N ASP A 107 5.38 -7.69 -14.27
CA ASP A 107 6.77 -7.91 -13.81
C ASP A 107 7.18 -9.39 -13.87
N ASN A 108 6.34 -10.26 -13.33
CA ASN A 108 6.51 -11.71 -13.34
C ASN A 108 5.18 -12.36 -13.76
N PRO A 109 4.89 -12.39 -15.09
CA PRO A 109 3.59 -12.82 -15.59
C PRO A 109 3.17 -14.22 -15.11
N PRO A 110 4.03 -15.26 -15.12
CA PRO A 110 3.67 -16.58 -14.61
C PRO A 110 3.32 -16.59 -13.12
N TYR A 111 3.98 -15.78 -12.29
CA TYR A 111 3.68 -15.67 -10.85
C TYR A 111 2.38 -14.92 -10.60
N ARG A 112 2.20 -13.75 -11.24
CA ARG A 112 1.00 -12.91 -11.10
C ARG A 112 -0.24 -13.63 -11.63
N GLY A 113 -0.09 -14.31 -12.77
CA GLY A 113 -1.15 -15.05 -13.46
C GLY A 113 -1.85 -16.09 -12.58
N GLN A 114 -1.18 -16.67 -11.59
CA GLN A 114 -1.75 -17.67 -10.67
C GLN A 114 -2.88 -17.12 -9.78
N ARG A 115 -2.95 -15.79 -9.62
CA ARG A 115 -3.81 -15.08 -8.66
C ARG A 115 -5.01 -14.43 -9.36
N ILE A 116 -5.82 -15.26 -10.00
CA ILE A 116 -6.84 -14.77 -10.95
C ILE A 116 -8.20 -14.46 -10.34
N LEU A 117 -8.58 -15.10 -9.22
CA LEU A 117 -10.00 -15.09 -8.81
C LEU A 117 -10.56 -13.69 -8.57
N VAL A 118 -9.79 -12.79 -7.94
CA VAL A 118 -10.24 -11.41 -7.68
C VAL A 118 -10.37 -10.62 -8.99
N SER A 119 -9.47 -10.84 -9.94
CA SER A 119 -9.54 -10.24 -11.29
C SER A 119 -10.77 -10.71 -12.05
N TRP A 120 -11.15 -11.99 -11.95
CA TRP A 120 -12.41 -12.50 -12.51
C TRP A 120 -13.63 -11.85 -11.89
N LEU A 121 -13.67 -11.74 -10.56
CA LEU A 121 -14.79 -11.10 -9.86
C LEU A 121 -14.92 -9.62 -10.24
N ALA A 122 -13.81 -8.91 -10.38
CA ALA A 122 -13.79 -7.52 -10.84
C ALA A 122 -14.25 -7.39 -12.30
N TRP A 123 -13.85 -8.29 -13.18
CA TRP A 123 -14.31 -8.31 -14.57
C TRP A 123 -15.83 -8.51 -14.67
N ILE A 124 -16.37 -9.48 -13.92
CA ILE A 124 -17.82 -9.74 -13.84
C ILE A 124 -18.54 -8.51 -13.28
N ALA A 125 -18.06 -7.95 -12.17
CA ALA A 125 -18.68 -6.80 -11.52
C ALA A 125 -18.62 -5.54 -12.41
N GLY A 126 -17.58 -5.39 -13.21
CA GLY A 126 -17.44 -4.29 -14.17
C GLY A 126 -18.20 -4.50 -15.48
N LEU A 127 -18.85 -5.65 -15.69
CA LEU A 127 -19.65 -5.96 -16.88
C LEU A 127 -18.90 -5.70 -18.20
N GLY A 128 -17.58 -5.95 -18.21
CA GLY A 128 -16.71 -5.71 -19.36
C GLY A 128 -16.34 -4.25 -19.64
N GLN A 129 -16.85 -3.28 -18.88
CA GLN A 129 -16.49 -1.86 -19.03
C GLN A 129 -15.17 -1.55 -18.31
N PRO A 130 -14.09 -1.14 -19.01
CA PRO A 130 -12.76 -1.02 -18.42
C PRO A 130 -12.70 -0.18 -17.14
N PHE A 131 -13.34 1.00 -17.15
CA PHE A 131 -13.39 1.89 -16.01
C PHE A 131 -14.09 1.26 -14.79
N TRP A 132 -15.19 0.53 -15.01
CA TRP A 132 -15.89 -0.17 -13.93
C TRP A 132 -15.11 -1.36 -13.44
N VAL A 133 -14.43 -2.10 -14.31
CA VAL A 133 -13.61 -3.26 -13.93
C VAL A 133 -12.49 -2.85 -12.97
N ILE A 134 -11.73 -1.80 -13.28
CA ILE A 134 -10.61 -1.39 -12.40
C ILE A 134 -11.10 -0.78 -11.07
N ASN A 135 -12.25 -0.09 -11.07
CA ASN A 135 -12.88 0.41 -9.85
C ASN A 135 -13.49 -0.72 -9.01
N ALA A 136 -14.10 -1.72 -9.64
CA ALA A 136 -14.59 -2.92 -8.98
C ALA A 136 -13.43 -3.66 -8.32
N TYR A 137 -12.29 -3.82 -9.03
CA TYR A 137 -11.08 -4.42 -8.46
C TYR A 137 -10.60 -3.64 -7.21
N ALA A 138 -10.53 -2.32 -7.29
CA ALA A 138 -10.17 -1.46 -6.15
C ALA A 138 -11.13 -1.61 -4.96
N ALA A 139 -12.42 -1.90 -5.20
CA ALA A 139 -13.42 -2.12 -4.16
C ALA A 139 -13.39 -3.53 -3.54
N MET A 140 -12.72 -4.51 -4.15
CA MET A 140 -12.82 -5.93 -3.73
C MET A 140 -12.40 -6.13 -2.28
N ASN A 141 -11.38 -5.44 -1.80
CA ASN A 141 -10.95 -5.57 -0.41
C ASN A 141 -12.03 -5.12 0.59
N LEU A 142 -12.75 -4.02 0.31
CA LEU A 142 -13.87 -3.59 1.13
C LEU A 142 -15.03 -4.59 1.08
N LEU A 143 -15.32 -5.16 -0.10
CA LEU A 143 -16.36 -6.18 -0.25
C LEU A 143 -16.03 -7.45 0.53
N PHE A 144 -14.78 -7.93 0.49
CA PHE A 144 -14.32 -9.10 1.25
C PHE A 144 -14.16 -8.82 2.75
N TRP A 145 -14.04 -7.56 3.15
CA TRP A 145 -14.02 -7.18 4.57
C TRP A 145 -15.37 -7.44 5.26
N ILE A 146 -16.49 -7.31 4.54
CA ILE A 146 -17.84 -7.55 5.11
C ILE A 146 -18.00 -9.01 5.61
N PRO A 147 -17.81 -10.05 4.78
CA PRO A 147 -17.87 -11.43 5.25
C PRO A 147 -16.77 -11.74 6.26
N PHE A 148 -15.60 -11.10 6.16
CA PHE A 148 -14.54 -11.22 7.18
C PHE A 148 -15.00 -10.74 8.57
N ALA A 149 -15.57 -9.53 8.64
CA ALA A 149 -16.09 -8.95 9.88
C ALA A 149 -17.20 -9.82 10.48
N TRP A 150 -18.08 -10.36 9.63
CA TRP A 150 -19.12 -11.27 10.07
C TRP A 150 -18.57 -12.61 10.60
N LEU A 151 -17.63 -13.24 9.89
CA LEU A 151 -16.99 -14.50 10.31
C LEU A 151 -16.23 -14.32 11.62
N THR A 152 -15.38 -13.30 11.71
CA THR A 152 -14.60 -13.02 12.92
C THR A 152 -15.51 -12.61 14.08
N GLY A 153 -16.58 -11.85 13.83
CA GLY A 153 -17.59 -11.54 14.84
C GLY A 153 -18.20 -12.80 15.45
N ARG A 154 -18.50 -13.82 14.63
CA ARG A 154 -18.98 -15.13 15.12
C ARG A 154 -17.93 -15.90 15.93
N LEU A 155 -16.66 -15.78 15.57
CA LEU A 155 -15.56 -16.43 16.30
C LEU A 155 -15.31 -15.78 17.67
N PHE A 156 -15.37 -14.45 17.75
CA PHE A 156 -15.02 -13.69 18.95
C PHE A 156 -16.20 -13.42 19.90
N ALA A 157 -17.44 -13.33 19.39
CA ALA A 157 -18.62 -13.04 20.22
C ALA A 157 -18.80 -13.95 21.45
N PRO A 158 -18.52 -15.27 21.37
CA PRO A 158 -18.63 -16.15 22.54
C PRO A 158 -17.57 -15.89 23.63
N LEU A 159 -16.54 -15.08 23.37
CA LEU A 159 -15.35 -14.92 24.22
C LEU A 159 -15.38 -13.66 25.11
N GLY A 160 -16.56 -13.05 25.26
CA GLY A 160 -16.76 -11.94 26.17
C GLY A 160 -16.04 -10.65 25.75
N TRP A 161 -15.63 -9.84 26.74
CA TRP A 161 -14.92 -8.58 26.52
C TRP A 161 -13.54 -8.75 25.88
N SER A 162 -12.83 -9.83 26.24
CA SER A 162 -11.55 -10.17 25.61
C SER A 162 -11.76 -10.49 24.12
N GLY A 163 -12.87 -11.15 23.78
CA GLY A 163 -13.30 -11.37 22.41
C GLY A 163 -13.60 -10.08 21.67
N LEU A 164 -14.32 -9.16 22.30
CA LEU A 164 -14.63 -7.85 21.70
C LEU A 164 -13.36 -7.04 21.40
N ALA A 165 -12.37 -7.05 22.30
CA ALA A 165 -11.09 -6.38 22.09
C ALA A 165 -10.28 -7.02 20.94
N GLY A 166 -10.19 -8.36 20.91
CA GLY A 166 -9.55 -9.09 19.82
C GLY A 166 -10.24 -8.86 18.48
N PHE A 167 -11.58 -8.83 18.47
CA PHE A 167 -12.38 -8.49 17.30
C PHE A 167 -12.10 -7.07 16.80
N ALA A 168 -12.13 -6.07 17.69
CA ALA A 168 -11.83 -4.68 17.33
C ALA A 168 -10.43 -4.52 16.72
N ALA A 169 -9.41 -5.13 17.35
CA ALA A 169 -8.04 -5.11 16.83
C ALA A 169 -7.92 -5.81 15.47
N MET A 170 -8.67 -6.90 15.28
CA MET A 170 -8.65 -7.67 14.04
C MET A 170 -9.31 -6.92 12.87
N LEU A 171 -10.39 -6.17 13.09
CA LEU A 171 -11.12 -5.48 11.99
C LEU A 171 -10.28 -4.43 11.25
N LEU A 172 -9.34 -3.79 11.93
CA LEU A 172 -8.53 -2.68 11.42
C LEU A 172 -7.03 -2.91 11.63
N THR A 173 -6.60 -4.18 11.66
CA THR A 173 -5.17 -4.49 11.73
C THR A 173 -4.40 -3.93 10.54
N CYS A 174 -3.11 -3.61 10.70
CA CYS A 174 -2.27 -3.12 9.60
C CYS A 174 -2.28 -4.05 8.38
N GLY A 175 -2.37 -5.37 8.56
CA GLY A 175 -2.44 -6.30 7.43
C GLY A 175 -3.71 -6.15 6.59
N ILE A 176 -4.85 -5.82 7.22
CA ILE A 176 -6.12 -5.54 6.52
C ILE A 176 -6.04 -4.20 5.81
N ILE A 177 -5.52 -3.20 6.51
CA ILE A 177 -5.34 -1.84 5.98
C ILE A 177 -4.39 -1.85 4.78
N GLU A 178 -3.26 -2.53 4.88
CA GLU A 178 -2.31 -2.73 3.78
C GLU A 178 -2.98 -3.40 2.58
N SER A 179 -3.82 -4.42 2.85
CA SER A 179 -4.55 -5.11 1.79
C SER A 179 -5.53 -4.17 1.08
N MET A 180 -6.20 -3.29 1.82
CA MET A 180 -7.12 -2.31 1.26
C MET A 180 -6.40 -1.21 0.49
N GLN A 181 -5.38 -0.61 1.07
CA GLN A 181 -4.74 0.57 0.49
C GLN A 181 -4.03 0.31 -0.83
N ALA A 182 -3.63 -0.95 -1.05
CA ALA A 182 -2.92 -1.38 -2.24
C ALA A 182 -3.70 -2.43 -3.05
N SER A 183 -4.99 -2.62 -2.74
CA SER A 183 -5.90 -3.56 -3.42
C SER A 183 -5.31 -4.96 -3.61
N LEU A 184 -4.77 -5.50 -2.52
CA LEU A 184 -4.04 -6.77 -2.50
C LEU A 184 -4.97 -7.97 -2.40
N THR A 185 -4.42 -9.13 -2.75
CA THR A 185 -5.11 -10.42 -2.71
C THR A 185 -5.09 -11.06 -1.32
N ASP A 186 -4.32 -10.51 -0.38
CA ASP A 186 -4.11 -11.05 0.97
C ASP A 186 -5.41 -11.15 1.78
N LEU A 187 -6.15 -10.05 1.97
CA LEU A 187 -7.42 -10.06 2.70
C LEU A 187 -8.48 -10.93 2.02
N PRO A 188 -8.79 -10.82 0.71
CA PRO A 188 -9.77 -11.69 0.07
C PRO A 188 -9.42 -13.17 0.24
N SER A 189 -8.14 -13.51 0.07
CA SER A 189 -7.71 -14.89 0.26
C SER A 189 -7.82 -15.33 1.72
N PHE A 190 -7.45 -14.47 2.66
CA PHE A 190 -7.50 -14.78 4.09
C PHE A 190 -8.94 -14.97 4.57
N THR A 191 -9.87 -14.12 4.11
CA THR A 191 -11.31 -14.28 4.37
C THR A 191 -11.81 -15.64 3.90
N LEU A 192 -11.39 -16.09 2.70
CA LEU A 192 -11.77 -17.42 2.18
C LEU A 192 -11.14 -18.56 2.99
N ILE A 193 -9.92 -18.42 3.50
CA ILE A 193 -9.33 -19.40 4.43
C ILE A 193 -10.16 -19.47 5.71
N VAL A 194 -10.50 -18.33 6.33
CA VAL A 194 -11.31 -18.30 7.55
C VAL A 194 -12.69 -18.92 7.31
N ALA A 195 -13.31 -18.63 6.15
CA ALA A 195 -14.56 -19.25 5.74
C ALA A 195 -14.41 -20.78 5.58
N ALA A 196 -13.34 -21.22 4.90
CA ALA A 196 -13.04 -22.64 4.69
C ALA A 196 -12.93 -23.42 6.01
N LEU A 197 -12.22 -22.86 6.99
CA LEU A 197 -12.04 -23.46 8.32
C LEU A 197 -13.32 -23.43 9.16
N THR A 198 -14.18 -22.43 8.96
CA THR A 198 -15.46 -22.32 9.67
C THR A 198 -16.49 -23.32 9.14
N VAL A 199 -16.52 -23.51 7.82
CA VAL A 199 -17.46 -24.44 7.16
C VAL A 199 -17.00 -25.89 7.32
N GLY A 200 -15.70 -26.16 7.09
CA GLY A 200 -15.12 -27.50 7.18
C GLY A 200 -15.55 -28.44 6.04
N GLY A 201 -15.03 -29.67 6.05
CA GLY A 201 -15.40 -30.71 5.09
C GLY A 201 -15.06 -30.37 3.62
N THR A 202 -15.82 -30.94 2.69
CA THR A 202 -15.64 -30.74 1.24
C THR A 202 -15.97 -29.31 0.80
N ALA A 203 -16.98 -28.67 1.40
CA ALA A 203 -17.29 -27.27 1.14
C ALA A 203 -16.16 -26.33 1.61
N GLY A 204 -15.56 -26.62 2.77
CA GLY A 204 -14.34 -25.95 3.23
C GLY A 204 -13.18 -26.14 2.26
N ALA A 205 -12.97 -27.34 1.72
CA ALA A 205 -11.96 -27.59 0.70
C ALA A 205 -12.22 -26.80 -0.60
N GLY A 206 -13.49 -26.65 -1.02
CA GLY A 206 -13.86 -25.82 -2.16
C GLY A 206 -13.57 -24.33 -1.95
N LEU A 207 -13.87 -23.80 -0.75
CA LEU A 207 -13.49 -22.43 -0.37
C LEU A 207 -11.97 -22.25 -0.31
N LEU A 208 -11.24 -23.27 0.12
CA LEU A 208 -9.78 -23.25 0.11
C LEU A 208 -9.22 -23.28 -1.33
N ALA A 209 -9.86 -23.99 -2.25
CA ALA A 209 -9.52 -23.94 -3.68
C ALA A 209 -9.72 -22.53 -4.25
N ALA A 210 -10.83 -21.88 -3.89
CA ALA A 210 -11.08 -20.47 -4.25
C ALA A 210 -10.01 -19.55 -3.65
N ALA A 211 -9.65 -19.74 -2.37
CA ALA A 211 -8.57 -19.00 -1.72
C ALA A 211 -7.23 -19.19 -2.46
N ALA A 212 -6.93 -20.41 -2.91
CA ALA A 212 -5.72 -20.74 -3.65
C ALA A 212 -5.66 -20.03 -5.02
N LEU A 213 -6.80 -19.84 -5.68
CA LEU A 213 -6.92 -19.05 -6.92
C LEU A 213 -6.84 -17.53 -6.69
N VAL A 214 -7.09 -17.05 -5.48
CA VAL A 214 -6.75 -15.67 -5.08
C VAL A 214 -5.25 -15.56 -4.83
N ARG A 215 -4.68 -16.55 -4.13
CA ARG A 215 -3.27 -16.59 -3.76
C ARG A 215 -2.82 -18.02 -3.48
N SER A 216 -1.84 -18.51 -4.22
CA SER A 216 -1.37 -19.91 -4.12
C SER A 216 -0.87 -20.31 -2.73
N THR A 217 -0.23 -19.40 -1.98
CA THR A 217 0.25 -19.65 -0.60
C THR A 217 -0.88 -19.96 0.38
N SER A 218 -2.13 -19.68 0.02
CA SER A 218 -3.30 -19.92 0.86
C SER A 218 -3.62 -21.40 1.06
N LEU A 219 -2.99 -22.29 0.27
CA LEU A 219 -3.00 -23.73 0.53
C LEU A 219 -2.44 -24.10 1.91
N ILE A 220 -1.67 -23.22 2.57
CA ILE A 220 -1.30 -23.38 3.99
C ILE A 220 -2.55 -23.57 4.87
N GLY A 221 -3.70 -23.00 4.50
CA GLY A 221 -4.99 -23.22 5.16
C GLY A 221 -5.41 -24.69 5.26
N PHE A 222 -4.87 -25.58 4.42
CA PHE A 222 -5.12 -27.01 4.46
C PHE A 222 -4.78 -27.64 5.82
N VAL A 223 -3.73 -27.14 6.50
CA VAL A 223 -3.35 -27.65 7.83
C VAL A 223 -4.47 -27.48 8.87
N GLY A 224 -5.27 -26.43 8.73
CA GLY A 224 -6.43 -26.18 9.58
C GLY A 224 -7.62 -27.07 9.22
N LEU A 225 -7.76 -27.46 7.95
CA LEU A 225 -8.86 -28.31 7.47
C LEU A 225 -8.59 -29.80 7.67
N ALA A 226 -7.31 -30.21 7.69
CA ALA A 226 -6.92 -31.60 7.79
C ALA A 226 -7.49 -32.28 9.04
N GLU A 227 -8.02 -33.49 8.87
CA GLU A 227 -8.44 -34.36 9.95
C GLU A 227 -7.21 -35.06 10.54
N ILE A 228 -6.94 -34.81 11.83
CA ILE A 228 -5.81 -35.40 12.56
C ILE A 228 -6.36 -36.16 13.78
N ARG A 229 -7.30 -37.06 13.52
CA ARG A 229 -7.96 -37.85 14.56
C ARG A 229 -8.18 -39.30 14.08
N PRO A 230 -8.06 -40.30 14.97
CA PRO A 230 -8.50 -41.66 14.67
C PRO A 230 -10.00 -41.70 14.30
N PRO A 231 -10.43 -42.64 13.43
CA PRO A 231 -9.61 -43.67 12.78
C PRO A 231 -8.78 -43.13 11.60
N TRP A 232 -7.47 -43.44 11.60
CA TRP A 232 -6.50 -42.85 10.67
C TRP A 232 -6.79 -43.13 9.19
N ARG A 233 -7.33 -44.32 8.87
CA ARG A 233 -7.69 -44.68 7.49
C ARG A 233 -8.75 -43.73 6.91
N GLU A 234 -9.76 -43.39 7.71
CA GLU A 234 -10.83 -42.48 7.28
C GLU A 234 -10.32 -41.04 7.21
N ALA A 235 -9.52 -40.62 8.19
CA ALA A 235 -8.90 -39.29 8.20
C ALA A 235 -7.99 -39.08 6.98
N ILE A 236 -7.14 -40.05 6.64
CA ILE A 236 -6.27 -40.01 5.45
C ILE A 236 -7.12 -39.94 4.18
N ARG A 237 -8.16 -40.78 4.05
CA ARG A 237 -9.08 -40.73 2.89
C ARG A 237 -9.73 -39.35 2.74
N LYS A 238 -10.24 -38.79 3.84
CA LYS A 238 -10.85 -37.44 3.84
C LYS A 238 -9.82 -36.38 3.45
N ASN A 239 -8.62 -36.43 4.01
CA ASN A 239 -7.55 -35.48 3.70
C ASN A 239 -7.10 -35.56 2.24
N ILE A 240 -7.02 -36.75 1.64
CA ILE A 240 -6.75 -36.90 0.20
C ILE A 240 -7.85 -36.22 -0.61
N VAL A 241 -9.13 -36.47 -0.28
CA VAL A 241 -10.26 -35.84 -0.99
C VAL A 241 -10.22 -34.31 -0.83
N TYR A 242 -10.02 -33.80 0.38
CA TYR A 242 -9.92 -32.36 0.63
C TYR A 242 -8.72 -31.74 -0.09
N GLY A 243 -7.58 -32.44 -0.11
CA GLY A 243 -6.37 -32.01 -0.79
C GLY A 243 -6.58 -31.91 -2.29
N LEU A 244 -7.20 -32.93 -2.90
CA LEU A 244 -7.53 -32.92 -4.33
C LEU A 244 -8.49 -31.77 -4.67
N ILE A 245 -9.57 -31.58 -3.90
CA ILE A 245 -10.51 -30.47 -4.12
C ILE A 245 -9.80 -29.10 -4.02
N ALA A 246 -8.91 -28.93 -3.04
CA ALA A 246 -8.22 -27.66 -2.83
C ALA A 246 -7.14 -27.37 -3.89
N VAL A 247 -6.41 -28.41 -4.33
CA VAL A 247 -5.20 -28.27 -5.16
C VAL A 247 -5.51 -28.34 -6.66
N VAL A 248 -6.42 -29.22 -7.09
CA VAL A 248 -6.66 -29.46 -8.53
C VAL A 248 -7.07 -28.20 -9.30
N PRO A 249 -8.01 -27.36 -8.82
CA PRO A 249 -8.38 -26.14 -9.54
C PRO A 249 -7.20 -25.17 -9.73
N LEU A 250 -6.37 -25.01 -8.69
CA LEU A 250 -5.15 -24.21 -8.81
C LEU A 250 -4.18 -24.84 -9.81
N LEU A 251 -3.92 -26.15 -9.73
CA LEU A 251 -3.01 -26.83 -10.66
C LEU A 251 -3.43 -26.68 -12.12
N LEU A 252 -4.72 -26.86 -12.42
CA LEU A 252 -5.25 -26.68 -13.77
C LEU A 252 -5.06 -25.24 -14.25
N TRP A 253 -5.30 -24.26 -13.36
CA TRP A 253 -5.09 -22.86 -13.68
C TRP A 253 -3.61 -22.52 -13.87
N VAL A 254 -2.71 -22.99 -13.00
CA VAL A 254 -1.26 -22.79 -13.15
C VAL A 254 -0.77 -23.43 -14.45
N ALA A 255 -1.24 -24.63 -14.80
CA ALA A 255 -0.91 -25.26 -16.08
C ALA A 255 -1.34 -24.38 -17.27
N TYR A 256 -2.53 -23.78 -17.19
CA TYR A 256 -3.00 -22.82 -18.19
C TYR A 256 -2.12 -21.55 -18.23
N VAL A 257 -1.78 -20.96 -17.08
CA VAL A 257 -0.92 -19.78 -16.99
C VAL A 257 0.47 -20.06 -17.59
N LEU A 258 1.06 -21.21 -17.27
CA LEU A 258 2.35 -21.65 -17.84
C LEU A 258 2.24 -21.88 -19.35
N TRP A 259 1.10 -22.38 -19.83
CA TRP A 259 0.81 -22.49 -21.26
C TRP A 259 0.70 -21.13 -21.96
N ARG A 260 0.07 -20.14 -21.33
CA ARG A 260 -0.07 -18.77 -21.86
C ARG A 260 1.26 -18.02 -21.88
N PHE A 261 2.06 -18.15 -20.82
CA PHE A 261 3.35 -17.45 -20.68
C PHE A 261 4.57 -18.32 -20.98
N ARG A 262 4.45 -19.27 -21.92
CA ARG A 262 5.57 -20.10 -22.39
C ARG A 262 6.79 -19.25 -22.75
N GLY A 263 7.98 -19.69 -22.35
CA GLY A 263 9.25 -18.99 -22.60
C GLY A 263 9.64 -17.93 -21.55
N ARG A 264 8.85 -17.77 -20.47
CA ARG A 264 9.24 -16.96 -19.30
C ARG A 264 9.76 -17.85 -18.17
N GLU A 265 10.71 -17.32 -17.40
CA GLU A 265 11.17 -17.96 -16.17
C GLU A 265 10.03 -18.02 -15.14
N VAL A 266 9.93 -19.14 -14.44
CA VAL A 266 8.86 -19.41 -13.47
C VAL A 266 9.41 -19.24 -12.07
N GLY A 267 9.21 -18.05 -11.48
CA GLY A 267 9.43 -17.83 -10.06
C GLY A 267 8.16 -18.14 -9.26
N PHE A 268 8.13 -19.23 -8.50
CA PHE A 268 6.93 -19.62 -7.73
C PHE A 268 6.69 -18.77 -6.47
N ASP A 269 7.74 -18.23 -5.87
CA ASP A 269 7.68 -17.40 -4.66
C ASP A 269 7.88 -15.90 -4.96
N GLY A 270 8.27 -15.55 -6.19
CA GLY A 270 8.63 -14.19 -6.58
C GLY A 270 9.83 -13.63 -5.81
N GLY A 271 10.72 -14.49 -5.29
CA GLY A 271 11.85 -14.10 -4.43
C GLY A 271 11.46 -13.71 -3.01
N ASN A 272 10.23 -14.00 -2.58
CA ASN A 272 9.75 -13.61 -1.25
C ASN A 272 10.23 -14.51 -0.12
N LEU A 273 10.86 -15.65 -0.39
CA LEU A 273 11.35 -16.56 0.63
C LEU A 273 12.88 -16.58 0.72
N THR A 274 13.39 -16.75 1.93
CA THR A 274 14.82 -16.84 2.24
C THR A 274 15.05 -17.72 3.47
N MET A 275 16.30 -17.82 3.93
CA MET A 275 16.65 -18.53 5.16
C MET A 275 15.86 -17.97 6.36
N PRO A 276 15.41 -18.82 7.29
CA PRO A 276 14.67 -18.38 8.47
C PRO A 276 15.35 -17.22 9.20
N PHE A 277 14.54 -16.23 9.56
CA PHE A 277 14.88 -14.98 10.24
C PHE A 277 15.80 -14.01 9.49
N ARG A 278 16.35 -14.37 8.33
CA ARG A 278 17.28 -13.50 7.59
C ARG A 278 16.65 -12.14 7.23
N GLY A 279 15.46 -12.12 6.62
CA GLY A 279 14.78 -10.88 6.26
C GLY A 279 14.44 -10.00 7.47
N MET A 280 14.05 -10.62 8.58
CA MET A 280 13.78 -9.91 9.84
C MET A 280 15.06 -9.31 10.45
N MET A 281 16.18 -10.05 10.41
CA MET A 281 17.48 -9.55 10.89
C MET A 281 18.02 -8.42 10.01
N GLU A 282 17.88 -8.53 8.69
CA GLU A 282 18.24 -7.45 7.75
C GLU A 282 17.44 -6.18 8.05
N LYS A 283 16.13 -6.30 8.31
CA LYS A 283 15.29 -5.15 8.68
C LYS A 283 15.62 -4.58 10.06
N LEU A 284 15.96 -5.42 11.04
CA LEU A 284 16.46 -4.96 12.33
C LEU A 284 17.80 -4.23 12.20
N GLY A 285 18.68 -4.68 11.30
CA GLY A 285 19.92 -4.00 10.97
C GLY A 285 19.68 -2.60 10.42
N GLU A 286 18.80 -2.47 9.42
CA GLU A 286 18.36 -1.18 8.87
C GLU A 286 17.77 -0.28 9.95
N PHE A 287 16.85 -0.80 10.77
CA PHE A 287 16.27 -0.05 11.88
C PHE A 287 17.33 0.40 12.90
N SER A 288 18.31 -0.44 13.22
CA SER A 288 19.36 -0.11 14.20
C SER A 288 20.21 1.07 13.74
N VAL A 289 20.56 1.11 12.45
CA VAL A 289 21.29 2.24 11.84
C VAL A 289 20.44 3.51 11.92
N THR A 290 19.15 3.43 11.57
CA THR A 290 18.22 4.57 11.59
C THR A 290 17.82 5.01 13.01
N ALA A 291 17.81 4.11 13.99
CA ALA A 291 17.56 4.43 15.39
C ALA A 291 18.74 5.22 16.00
N LEU A 292 19.96 4.92 15.58
CA LEU A 292 21.19 5.58 16.04
C LEU A 292 21.44 6.92 15.34
N HIS A 293 21.17 7.02 14.03
CA HIS A 293 21.55 8.18 13.22
C HIS A 293 20.37 8.91 12.58
N GLY A 294 19.16 8.37 12.69
CA GLY A 294 17.97 8.90 12.03
C GLY A 294 17.20 9.93 12.87
N PRO A 295 16.07 10.41 12.33
CA PRO A 295 15.33 11.55 12.87
C PRO A 295 14.46 11.22 14.11
N ILE A 296 14.54 10.00 14.66
CA ILE A 296 13.66 9.56 15.75
C ILE A 296 13.93 10.42 17.00
N ARG A 297 12.92 11.21 17.39
CA ARG A 297 13.00 12.06 18.57
C ARG A 297 12.56 11.27 19.80
N TRP A 298 13.48 10.49 20.37
CA TRP A 298 13.22 9.65 21.55
C TRP A 298 12.56 10.39 22.73
N HIS A 299 12.93 11.66 22.94
CA HIS A 299 12.32 12.52 23.98
C HIS A 299 10.84 12.87 23.72
N ARG A 300 10.29 12.54 22.54
CA ARG A 300 8.88 12.74 22.12
C ARG A 300 8.24 11.43 21.64
N ILE A 301 8.58 10.30 22.24
CA ILE A 301 8.17 8.97 21.79
C ILE A 301 6.66 8.80 21.57
N ILE A 302 5.81 9.46 22.38
CA ILE A 302 4.34 9.42 22.22
C ILE A 302 3.90 10.03 20.88
N PHE A 303 4.57 11.10 20.42
CA PHE A 303 4.28 11.69 19.11
C PHE A 303 4.88 10.88 17.97
N GLU A 304 6.08 10.31 18.18
CA GLU A 304 6.74 9.45 17.19
C GLU A 304 5.94 8.17 16.94
N PHE A 305 5.24 7.66 17.96
CA PHE A 305 4.29 6.53 17.85
C PHE A 305 3.15 6.76 16.85
N PHE A 306 2.96 7.97 16.35
CA PHE A 306 1.97 8.24 15.29
C PHE A 306 2.59 8.83 14.03
N LYS A 307 3.91 9.04 13.98
CA LYS A 307 4.57 9.79 12.90
C LYS A 307 5.78 9.08 12.30
N SER A 308 6.66 8.50 13.12
CA SER A 308 7.92 7.93 12.62
C SER A 308 7.66 6.59 11.95
N TYR A 309 7.89 6.51 10.65
CA TYR A 309 7.78 5.28 9.87
C TYR A 309 8.71 4.18 10.43
N GLU A 310 9.87 4.58 10.92
CA GLU A 310 10.95 3.74 11.43
C GLU A 310 10.58 3.08 12.75
N LEU A 311 10.03 3.86 13.71
CA LEU A 311 9.55 3.32 14.98
C LEU A 311 8.47 2.25 14.75
N HIS A 312 7.62 2.43 13.74
CA HIS A 312 6.59 1.46 13.39
C HIS A 312 7.13 0.17 12.81
N ALA A 313 8.25 0.21 12.09
CA ALA A 313 8.93 -1.00 11.67
C ALA A 313 9.34 -1.85 12.88
N ALA A 314 9.93 -1.23 13.90
CA ALA A 314 10.30 -1.92 15.14
C ALA A 314 9.08 -2.44 15.91
N LEU A 315 8.02 -1.63 16.06
CA LEU A 315 6.78 -2.05 16.72
C LEU A 315 6.11 -3.22 15.98
N THR A 316 6.18 -3.24 14.65
CA THR A 316 5.69 -4.35 13.83
C THR A 316 6.44 -5.64 14.14
N ILE A 317 7.77 -5.59 14.24
CA ILE A 317 8.59 -6.75 14.61
C ILE A 317 8.25 -7.22 16.02
N VAL A 318 8.22 -6.30 17.01
CA VAL A 318 7.86 -6.61 18.40
C VAL A 318 6.51 -7.31 18.46
N SER A 319 5.51 -6.78 17.75
CA SER A 319 4.17 -7.34 17.73
C SER A 319 4.14 -8.73 17.10
N ILE A 320 4.71 -8.93 15.91
CA ILE A 320 4.64 -10.22 15.23
C ILE A 320 5.44 -11.30 15.97
N VAL A 321 6.60 -10.95 16.55
CA VAL A 321 7.35 -11.85 17.43
C VAL A 321 6.52 -12.20 18.66
N THR A 322 5.91 -11.22 19.31
CA THR A 322 5.01 -11.44 20.46
C THR A 322 3.87 -12.38 20.11
N GLN A 323 3.19 -12.15 18.98
CA GLN A 323 2.11 -13.01 18.49
C GLN A 323 2.60 -14.44 18.23
N SER A 324 3.74 -14.59 17.56
CA SER A 324 4.32 -15.90 17.20
C SER A 324 4.74 -16.68 18.44
N VAL A 325 5.43 -16.03 19.39
CA VAL A 325 5.81 -16.62 20.68
C VAL A 325 4.56 -17.05 21.45
N TYR A 326 3.54 -16.20 21.52
CA TYR A 326 2.31 -16.53 22.23
C TYR A 326 1.60 -17.76 21.62
N VAL A 327 1.48 -17.82 20.28
CA VAL A 327 0.92 -18.98 19.57
C VAL A 327 1.73 -20.26 19.84
N ALA A 328 3.07 -20.17 19.85
CA ALA A 328 3.96 -21.30 20.11
C ALA A 328 3.90 -21.81 21.56
N LEU A 329 3.71 -20.91 22.53
CA LEU A 329 3.55 -21.24 23.96
C LEU A 329 2.16 -21.82 24.26
N HIS A 330 1.11 -21.38 23.57
CA HIS A 330 -0.26 -21.78 23.83
C HIS A 330 -0.74 -22.86 22.85
N ARG A 331 -0.03 -23.99 22.82
CA ARG A 331 -0.26 -25.10 21.87
C ARG A 331 -1.68 -25.67 21.95
N ASP A 332 -2.31 -25.88 20.80
CA ASP A 332 -3.62 -26.53 20.68
C ASP A 332 -3.79 -27.22 19.32
N TRP A 333 -3.23 -28.43 19.19
CA TRP A 333 -3.27 -29.22 17.95
C TRP A 333 -4.68 -29.56 17.46
N LYS A 334 -5.68 -29.53 18.36
CA LYS A 334 -7.07 -29.84 18.00
C LYS A 334 -7.78 -28.63 17.39
N ASN A 335 -7.23 -27.43 17.58
CA ASN A 335 -7.82 -26.20 17.09
C ASN A 335 -7.33 -25.89 15.65
N PRO A 336 -8.23 -25.82 14.66
CA PRO A 336 -7.87 -25.57 13.27
C PRO A 336 -7.19 -24.21 13.06
N LEU A 337 -7.58 -23.18 13.81
CA LEU A 337 -7.02 -21.84 13.72
C LEU A 337 -5.67 -21.73 14.40
N TRP A 338 -5.43 -22.49 15.48
CA TRP A 338 -4.10 -22.60 16.07
C TRP A 338 -3.12 -23.23 15.07
N ARG A 339 -3.51 -24.33 14.42
CA ARG A 339 -2.67 -25.02 13.42
C ARG A 339 -2.29 -24.07 12.28
N LEU A 340 -3.26 -23.31 11.77
CA LEU A 340 -3.02 -22.27 10.76
C LEU A 340 -2.01 -21.23 11.26
N GLY A 341 -2.22 -20.67 12.46
CA GLY A 341 -1.31 -19.67 13.04
C GLY A 341 0.10 -20.20 13.28
N ALA A 342 0.24 -21.46 13.72
CA ALA A 342 1.52 -22.09 13.96
C ALA A 342 2.32 -22.29 12.66
N VAL A 343 1.70 -22.82 11.61
CA VAL A 343 2.37 -22.96 10.30
C VAL A 343 2.65 -21.59 9.68
N ALA A 344 1.74 -20.63 9.82
CA ALA A 344 1.95 -19.27 9.35
C ALA A 344 3.15 -18.60 10.06
N ALA A 345 3.36 -18.84 11.35
CA ALA A 345 4.55 -18.35 12.07
C ALA A 345 5.86 -18.95 11.52
N VAL A 346 5.87 -20.24 11.18
CA VAL A 346 7.02 -20.88 10.53
C VAL A 346 7.26 -20.28 9.14
N TYR A 347 6.21 -20.16 8.32
CA TYR A 347 6.28 -19.52 7.01
C TYR A 347 6.80 -18.09 7.12
N PHE A 348 6.29 -17.32 8.08
CA PHE A 348 6.66 -15.94 8.32
C PHE A 348 8.15 -15.78 8.65
N SER A 349 8.72 -16.72 9.41
CA SER A 349 10.15 -16.71 9.68
C SER A 349 11.00 -16.78 8.41
N CYS A 350 10.49 -17.37 7.33
CA CYS A 350 11.20 -17.52 6.06
C CYS A 350 10.97 -16.36 5.08
N ILE A 351 10.25 -15.29 5.47
CA ILE A 351 9.98 -14.17 4.58
C ILE A 351 11.25 -13.32 4.37
N SER A 352 11.56 -13.05 3.10
CA SER A 352 12.71 -12.25 2.65
C SER A 352 12.55 -10.76 2.90
N PHE A 353 13.68 -10.05 2.82
CA PHE A 353 13.74 -8.60 2.99
C PHE A 353 12.85 -7.81 2.02
N LEU A 354 12.56 -8.33 0.82
CA LEU A 354 11.66 -7.66 -0.14
C LEU A 354 10.27 -7.39 0.45
N SER A 355 9.76 -8.30 1.28
CA SER A 355 8.48 -8.09 1.97
C SER A 355 8.62 -7.24 3.24
N TRP A 356 9.84 -7.05 3.75
CA TRP A 356 10.16 -6.20 4.90
C TRP A 356 10.54 -4.77 4.51
N GLU A 357 10.81 -4.49 3.23
CA GLU A 357 11.15 -3.17 2.71
C GLU A 357 10.16 -2.12 3.24
N SER A 358 8.87 -2.43 3.10
CA SER A 358 7.78 -1.75 3.81
C SER A 358 7.28 -2.58 4.99
N HIS A 359 7.35 -1.99 6.19
CA HIS A 359 6.82 -2.65 7.38
C HIS A 359 5.28 -2.76 7.39
N PHE A 360 4.58 -2.08 6.49
CA PHE A 360 3.15 -2.34 6.26
C PHE A 360 2.96 -3.63 5.47
N THR A 361 3.77 -3.81 4.43
CA THR A 361 3.69 -4.96 3.53
C THR A 361 3.89 -6.27 4.27
N ILE A 362 4.75 -6.32 5.29
CA ILE A 362 4.95 -7.55 6.05
C ILE A 362 3.70 -7.96 6.87
N THR A 363 2.91 -7.01 7.36
CA THR A 363 1.76 -7.29 8.25
C THR A 363 0.63 -8.05 7.56
N ARG A 364 0.49 -7.93 6.23
CA ARG A 364 -0.50 -8.71 5.46
C ARG A 364 -0.19 -10.21 5.48
N HIS A 365 1.08 -10.59 5.52
CA HIS A 365 1.51 -11.99 5.62
C HIS A 365 1.27 -12.56 7.03
N ALA A 366 1.21 -11.70 8.05
CA ALA A 366 0.99 -12.08 9.43
C ALA A 366 -0.50 -12.24 9.80
N LEU A 367 -1.45 -11.93 8.91
CA LEU A 367 -2.90 -12.02 9.17
C LEU A 367 -3.33 -13.34 9.85
N PRO A 368 -2.88 -14.53 9.40
CA PRO A 368 -3.24 -15.78 10.07
C PRO A 368 -2.68 -15.90 11.50
N ILE A 369 -1.47 -15.37 11.74
CA ILE A 369 -0.85 -15.33 13.06
C ILE A 369 -1.64 -14.38 13.97
N THR A 370 -2.00 -13.19 13.47
CA THR A 370 -2.75 -12.18 14.21
C THR A 370 -4.14 -12.67 14.62
N LEU A 371 -4.85 -13.39 13.75
CA LEU A 371 -6.13 -14.00 14.10
C LEU A 371 -5.96 -15.10 15.15
N ALA A 372 -5.01 -16.02 14.95
CA ALA A 372 -4.77 -17.11 15.90
C ALA A 372 -4.37 -16.56 17.28
N PHE A 373 -3.47 -15.58 17.31
CA PHE A 373 -3.03 -14.88 18.51
C PHE A 373 -4.21 -14.25 19.26
N ASN A 374 -4.97 -13.36 18.62
CA ASN A 374 -6.05 -12.64 19.30
C ASN A 374 -7.15 -13.60 19.77
N LEU A 375 -7.43 -14.68 19.01
CA LEU A 375 -8.40 -15.69 19.41
C LEU A 375 -7.93 -16.50 20.62
N LEU A 376 -6.69 -17.00 20.61
CA LEU A 376 -6.12 -17.75 21.74
C LEU A 376 -6.02 -16.89 22.99
N LEU A 377 -5.64 -15.61 22.83
CA LEU A 377 -5.56 -14.66 23.91
C LEU A 377 -6.94 -14.38 24.53
N ALA A 378 -7.99 -14.28 23.71
CA ALA A 378 -9.36 -14.15 24.16
C ALA A 378 -9.92 -15.44 24.81
N LEU A 379 -9.48 -16.62 24.33
CA LEU A 379 -9.84 -17.91 24.94
C LEU A 379 -9.18 -18.13 26.31
N ARG A 380 -8.05 -17.46 26.59
CA ARG A 380 -7.23 -17.67 27.78
C ARG A 380 -6.86 -16.35 28.46
N PRO A 381 -7.83 -15.58 28.97
CA PRO A 381 -7.54 -14.33 29.67
C PRO A 381 -6.76 -14.64 30.96
N THR A 382 -5.50 -14.20 31.00
CA THR A 382 -4.63 -14.28 32.19
C THR A 382 -4.48 -12.89 32.83
N LYS A 383 -3.84 -12.80 34.00
CA LYS A 383 -3.47 -11.52 34.60
C LYS A 383 -2.56 -10.67 33.67
N ALA A 384 -1.81 -11.32 32.80
CA ALA A 384 -0.95 -10.67 31.80
C ALA A 384 -1.66 -10.39 30.48
N TRP A 385 -2.99 -10.63 30.38
CA TRP A 385 -3.75 -10.47 29.14
C TRP A 385 -3.54 -9.11 28.48
N LEU A 386 -3.60 -8.03 29.27
CA LEU A 386 -3.45 -6.67 28.75
C LEU A 386 -2.04 -6.45 28.17
N ILE A 387 -1.00 -6.98 28.81
CA ILE A 387 0.39 -6.84 28.34
C ILE A 387 0.54 -7.54 26.98
N TRP A 388 0.09 -8.80 26.88
CA TRP A 388 0.10 -9.53 25.61
C TRP A 388 -0.71 -8.79 24.54
N PHE A 389 -1.91 -8.34 24.89
CA PHE A 389 -2.80 -7.64 23.97
C PHE A 389 -2.16 -6.37 23.41
N LEU A 390 -1.56 -5.54 24.27
CA LEU A 390 -0.91 -4.30 23.87
C LEU A 390 0.34 -4.56 23.03
N LEU A 391 1.21 -5.47 23.44
CA LEU A 391 2.43 -5.80 22.68
C LEU A 391 2.10 -6.43 21.32
N GLY A 392 1.14 -7.37 21.28
CA GLY A 392 0.74 -8.06 20.06
C GLY A 392 -0.15 -7.24 19.12
N ASN A 393 -0.59 -6.04 19.50
CA ASN A 393 -1.40 -5.16 18.64
C ASN A 393 -0.87 -3.72 18.59
N CYS A 394 0.37 -3.46 19.04
CA CYS A 394 0.92 -2.11 19.15
C CYS A 394 1.06 -1.37 17.81
N PHE A 395 1.07 -2.06 16.67
CA PHE A 395 1.14 -1.43 15.35
C PHE A 395 -0.22 -0.91 14.84
N VAL A 396 -1.35 -1.36 15.42
CA VAL A 396 -2.71 -1.08 14.91
C VAL A 396 -3.02 0.42 14.83
N PRO A 397 -2.76 1.24 15.87
CA PRO A 397 -3.13 2.67 15.84
C PRO A 397 -2.47 3.45 14.70
N PHE A 398 -1.24 3.09 14.33
CA PHE A 398 -0.54 3.73 13.23
C PHE A 398 -1.15 3.39 11.88
N GLY A 399 -1.50 2.12 11.64
CA GLY A 399 -2.19 1.74 10.41
C GLY A 399 -3.50 2.49 10.21
N ILE A 400 -4.30 2.62 11.28
CA ILE A 400 -5.56 3.40 11.22
C ILE A 400 -5.27 4.86 10.84
N ARG A 401 -4.27 5.48 11.47
CA ARG A 401 -3.89 6.86 11.15
C ARG A 401 -3.36 6.99 9.71
N TYR A 402 -2.50 6.09 9.28
CA TYR A 402 -1.90 6.09 7.95
C TYR A 402 -2.97 5.94 6.87
N PHE A 403 -3.89 4.98 7.04
CA PHE A 403 -5.02 4.81 6.13
C PHE A 403 -5.92 6.04 6.09
N ASP A 404 -6.14 6.68 7.24
CA ASP A 404 -6.91 7.91 7.28
C ASP A 404 -6.25 9.07 6.53
N GLN A 405 -4.92 9.11 6.48
CA GLN A 405 -4.17 10.15 5.79
C GLN A 405 -4.28 10.04 4.26
N MET A 406 -4.57 8.85 3.73
CA MET A 406 -4.74 8.65 2.28
C MET A 406 -5.84 9.52 1.66
N ARG A 407 -6.85 9.95 2.45
CA ARG A 407 -7.91 10.87 1.98
C ARG A 407 -7.43 12.31 1.77
N PHE A 408 -6.27 12.67 2.34
CA PHE A 408 -5.70 14.01 2.28
C PHE A 408 -4.50 14.12 1.37
N GLU A 409 -3.84 13.01 1.08
CA GLU A 409 -2.83 12.93 0.03
C GLU A 409 -3.51 13.24 -1.31
N LYS A 410 -3.40 14.50 -1.72
CA LYS A 410 -3.96 14.98 -2.99
C LYS A 410 -3.26 14.27 -4.15
N THR A 411 -3.88 14.25 -5.32
CA THR A 411 -3.11 14.11 -6.56
C THR A 411 -1.98 15.16 -6.53
N PRO A 412 -0.78 14.84 -7.05
CA PRO A 412 0.18 15.90 -7.30
C PRO A 412 -0.54 16.94 -8.15
N ARG A 413 -0.40 18.22 -7.78
CA ARG A 413 -0.96 19.28 -8.64
C ARG A 413 -0.43 19.01 -10.06
N PRO A 414 -1.27 19.17 -11.10
CA PRO A 414 -0.81 19.09 -12.48
C PRO A 414 0.51 19.88 -12.62
N PRO A 415 1.41 19.50 -13.56
CA PRO A 415 2.58 20.30 -13.92
C PRO A 415 2.23 21.75 -13.76
N ALA A 416 2.92 22.44 -12.85
CA ALA A 416 2.62 23.81 -12.55
C ALA A 416 2.97 24.62 -13.82
N GLU A 417 2.04 24.62 -14.76
CA GLU A 417 1.66 25.76 -15.54
C GLU A 417 0.95 26.67 -14.52
N PHE A 418 1.70 27.56 -13.90
CA PHE A 418 1.12 28.44 -12.89
C PHE A 418 0.66 29.72 -13.58
N ALA A 419 -0.61 30.05 -13.40
CA ALA A 419 -1.24 31.23 -13.96
C ALA A 419 -1.37 32.33 -12.90
N ALA A 420 -1.02 33.57 -13.24
CA ALA A 420 -1.37 34.72 -12.44
C ALA A 420 -2.85 35.08 -12.74
N LYS A 421 -3.77 34.79 -11.81
CA LYS A 421 -5.13 35.34 -11.87
C LYS A 421 -5.12 36.75 -11.27
N ALA A 422 -4.86 37.75 -12.10
CA ALA A 422 -5.41 39.08 -11.93
C ALA A 422 -6.56 39.24 -12.95
N SER A 423 -7.60 39.97 -12.60
CA SER A 423 -8.81 40.18 -13.42
C SER A 423 -8.46 40.55 -14.89
N GLY A 424 -8.75 39.63 -15.82
CA GLY A 424 -8.53 39.83 -17.26
C GLY A 424 -7.21 39.24 -17.78
N ALA A 425 -7.36 38.25 -18.68
CA ALA A 425 -6.36 37.45 -19.41
C ALA A 425 -5.19 36.80 -18.62
N ALA A 426 -4.96 35.51 -18.91
CA ALA A 426 -4.09 34.64 -18.13
C ALA A 426 -2.62 34.75 -18.58
N LEU A 427 -1.79 35.43 -17.79
CA LEU A 427 -0.34 35.21 -17.83
C LEU A 427 -0.05 33.82 -17.24
N GLN A 428 0.58 32.94 -18.02
CA GLN A 428 0.92 31.57 -17.63
C GLN A 428 2.43 31.39 -17.63
N ALA A 429 2.94 30.47 -16.83
CA ALA A 429 4.36 30.10 -16.82
C ALA A 429 4.52 28.58 -16.84
N ALA A 430 5.32 28.06 -17.75
CA ALA A 430 5.56 26.63 -17.91
C ALA A 430 7.05 26.30 -17.87
N TYR A 431 7.42 25.21 -17.20
CA TYR A 431 8.78 24.68 -17.25
C TYR A 431 9.04 24.05 -18.62
N ALA A 432 10.18 24.39 -19.23
CA ALA A 432 10.62 23.84 -20.51
C ALA A 432 11.91 23.00 -20.31
N ASP A 433 12.95 23.26 -21.09
CA ASP A 433 14.16 22.45 -21.11
C ASP A 433 15.02 22.55 -19.84
N GLY A 434 15.81 21.52 -19.59
CA GLY A 434 16.82 21.51 -18.54
C GLY A 434 16.32 21.19 -17.13
N TRP A 435 15.01 20.93 -16.96
CA TRP A 435 14.41 20.54 -15.68
C TRP A 435 14.22 19.02 -15.55
N SER A 436 14.27 18.52 -14.31
CA SER A 436 13.78 17.19 -13.97
C SER A 436 12.25 17.11 -14.12
N PRO A 437 11.69 15.89 -14.14
CA PRO A 437 10.26 15.70 -13.86
C PRO A 437 9.87 16.38 -12.55
N GLN A 438 8.64 16.90 -12.50
CA GLN A 438 8.08 17.49 -11.29
C GLN A 438 8.05 16.48 -10.15
N GLN A 439 8.32 17.00 -8.96
CA GLN A 439 8.34 16.33 -7.69
C GLN A 439 7.33 17.02 -6.75
N TRP A 440 6.86 16.34 -5.70
CA TRP A 440 5.85 16.84 -4.79
C TRP A 440 5.82 16.10 -3.44
N ASP A 441 5.48 16.79 -2.35
CA ASP A 441 5.46 16.25 -0.98
C ASP A 441 4.11 16.39 -0.25
N GLY A 442 3.03 16.76 -0.94
CA GLY A 442 1.76 17.11 -0.28
C GLY A 442 1.48 18.61 -0.29
N GLU A 443 2.50 19.40 0.06
CA GLU A 443 2.38 20.83 0.34
C GLU A 443 3.00 21.69 -0.77
N SER A 444 4.07 21.22 -1.39
CA SER A 444 4.90 21.95 -2.32
C SER A 444 5.30 21.11 -3.52
N THR A 445 5.38 21.73 -4.69
CA THR A 445 5.88 21.10 -5.91
C THR A 445 7.21 21.71 -6.28
N TRP A 446 8.13 20.90 -6.81
CA TRP A 446 9.44 21.37 -7.23
C TRP A 446 10.00 20.64 -8.44
N ARG A 447 11.05 21.22 -9.02
CA ARG A 447 11.87 20.61 -10.09
C ARG A 447 13.33 20.94 -9.87
N TRP A 448 14.22 19.99 -10.18
CA TRP A 448 15.65 20.19 -10.20
C TRP A 448 16.12 20.66 -11.58
N ALA A 449 16.99 21.65 -11.63
CA ALA A 449 17.77 21.95 -12.82
C ALA A 449 18.85 20.87 -13.00
N ARG A 450 18.81 20.18 -14.14
CA ARG A 450 19.77 19.14 -14.52
C ARG A 450 20.83 19.65 -15.50
N ALA A 451 20.41 20.54 -16.40
CA ALA A 451 21.31 21.15 -17.39
C ALA A 451 22.02 22.40 -16.80
N PRO A 452 23.13 22.85 -17.42
CA PRO A 452 23.75 24.14 -17.07
C PRO A 452 22.78 25.31 -17.15
N GLU A 453 21.85 25.23 -18.10
CA GLU A 453 20.77 26.17 -18.32
C GLU A 453 19.42 25.44 -18.27
N ALA A 454 18.46 26.01 -17.54
CA ALA A 454 17.11 25.49 -17.45
C ALA A 454 16.10 26.61 -17.72
N THR A 455 15.03 26.33 -18.47
CA THR A 455 14.19 27.38 -19.07
C THR A 455 12.77 27.40 -18.52
N LEU A 456 12.23 28.59 -18.34
CA LEU A 456 10.83 28.85 -17.95
C LEU A 456 10.19 29.73 -19.02
N VAL A 457 9.11 29.26 -19.62
CA VAL A 457 8.37 29.99 -20.67
C VAL A 457 7.18 30.69 -20.05
N LEU A 458 7.15 32.01 -20.15
CA LEU A 458 6.02 32.85 -19.78
C LEU A 458 5.15 33.09 -21.02
N ARG A 459 3.86 32.78 -20.92
CA ARG A 459 2.87 33.01 -21.98
C ARG A 459 1.96 34.15 -21.59
N ASN A 460 1.98 35.23 -22.37
CA ASN A 460 1.07 36.35 -22.24
C ASN A 460 0.02 36.28 -23.35
N ALA A 461 -1.23 36.02 -22.96
CA ALA A 461 -2.37 36.01 -23.87
C ALA A 461 -2.94 37.43 -24.15
N ASP A 462 -2.49 38.46 -23.42
CA ASP A 462 -2.92 39.83 -23.70
C ASP A 462 -2.27 40.36 -24.99
N PRO A 463 -2.99 41.19 -25.76
CA PRO A 463 -2.44 41.86 -26.94
C PRO A 463 -1.43 42.96 -26.60
N ALA A 464 -1.33 43.35 -25.32
CA ALA A 464 -0.39 44.33 -24.81
C ALA A 464 0.68 43.67 -23.92
N PRO A 465 1.92 44.21 -23.87
CA PRO A 465 2.92 43.76 -22.91
C PRO A 465 2.43 43.92 -21.46
N VAL A 466 2.74 42.95 -20.62
CA VAL A 466 2.41 42.97 -19.18
C VAL A 466 3.67 42.89 -18.34
N HIS A 467 3.69 43.54 -17.18
CA HIS A 467 4.78 43.38 -16.23
C HIS A 467 4.47 42.22 -15.29
N ALA A 468 5.44 41.33 -15.12
CA ALA A 468 5.31 40.15 -14.27
C ALA A 468 6.36 40.16 -13.16
N GLU A 469 5.93 39.97 -11.92
CA GLU A 469 6.81 39.67 -10.79
C GLU A 469 6.81 38.16 -10.57
N LEU A 470 8.00 37.57 -10.57
CA LEU A 470 8.20 36.15 -10.30
C LEU A 470 8.92 35.97 -8.95
N ARG A 471 8.24 35.35 -8.00
CA ARG A 471 8.80 34.93 -6.70
C ARG A 471 8.98 33.42 -6.68
N LEU A 472 10.19 32.99 -6.38
CA LEU A 472 10.59 31.59 -6.40
C LEU A 472 11.23 31.24 -5.06
N ARG A 473 11.03 30.01 -4.58
CA ARG A 473 11.94 29.45 -3.58
C ARG A 473 12.97 28.62 -4.30
N VAL A 474 14.24 28.95 -4.08
CA VAL A 474 15.37 28.27 -4.71
C VAL A 474 16.14 27.53 -3.63
N ARG A 475 16.53 26.29 -3.89
CA ARG A 475 17.39 25.51 -3.01
C ARG A 475 18.62 25.04 -3.76
N SER A 476 19.78 25.16 -3.13
CA SER A 476 21.02 24.54 -3.63
C SER A 476 21.69 23.76 -2.51
N ARG A 477 22.37 22.68 -2.85
CA ARG A 477 23.14 21.87 -1.89
C ARG A 477 24.50 22.47 -1.54
N VAL A 478 25.05 23.27 -2.45
CA VAL A 478 26.32 23.98 -2.31
C VAL A 478 26.12 25.43 -2.73
N ALA A 479 26.96 26.33 -2.23
CA ALA A 479 26.93 27.70 -2.71
C ALA A 479 27.28 27.76 -4.21
N ARG A 480 26.51 28.51 -5.00
CA ARG A 480 26.77 28.67 -6.44
C ARG A 480 26.22 29.98 -6.99
N PRO A 481 26.85 30.58 -8.03
CA PRO A 481 26.27 31.71 -8.72
C PRO A 481 25.03 31.27 -9.52
N LEU A 482 24.01 32.13 -9.53
CA LEU A 482 22.81 32.01 -10.33
C LEU A 482 22.61 33.29 -11.15
N GLU A 483 22.41 33.09 -12.44
CA GLU A 483 21.98 34.13 -13.37
C GLU A 483 20.62 33.77 -13.94
N VAL A 484 19.74 34.77 -14.07
CA VAL A 484 18.49 34.63 -14.83
C VAL A 484 18.55 35.62 -15.99
N ARG A 485 18.29 35.12 -17.20
CA ARG A 485 18.34 35.90 -18.44
C ARG A 485 17.00 35.89 -19.16
N GLN A 486 16.69 36.99 -19.84
CA GLN A 486 15.55 37.14 -20.73
C GLN A 486 16.06 37.67 -22.08
N GLY A 487 15.88 36.90 -23.16
CA GLY A 487 16.36 37.31 -24.49
C GLY A 487 17.87 37.63 -24.55
N GLY A 488 18.69 36.92 -23.75
CA GLY A 488 20.14 37.15 -23.64
C GLY A 488 20.54 38.23 -22.61
N THR A 489 19.62 39.09 -22.18
CA THR A 489 19.89 40.12 -21.17
C THR A 489 19.80 39.53 -19.76
N VAL A 490 20.80 39.79 -18.91
CA VAL A 490 20.80 39.36 -17.51
C VAL A 490 19.85 40.24 -16.71
N ILE A 491 18.74 39.66 -16.24
CA ILE A 491 17.73 40.35 -15.41
C ILE A 491 17.99 40.14 -13.91
N PHE A 492 18.75 39.11 -13.55
CA PHE A 492 19.17 38.85 -12.18
C PHE A 492 20.53 38.15 -12.18
N ARG A 493 21.41 38.58 -11.28
CA ARG A 493 22.68 37.90 -10.95
C ARG A 493 22.85 37.91 -9.44
N GLY A 494 23.10 36.74 -8.86
CA GLY A 494 23.35 36.62 -7.43
C GLY A 494 23.92 35.26 -7.05
N GLU A 495 24.16 35.07 -5.76
CA GLU A 495 24.66 33.80 -5.22
C GLU A 495 23.53 33.03 -4.51
N LEU A 496 23.39 31.76 -4.85
CA LEU A 496 22.56 30.81 -4.11
C LEU A 496 23.39 30.19 -2.99
N PRO A 497 23.03 30.38 -1.71
CA PRO A 497 23.71 29.70 -0.62
C PRO A 497 23.42 28.19 -0.63
N ALA A 498 24.23 27.43 0.12
CA ALA A 498 23.85 26.07 0.50
C ALA A 498 22.62 26.14 1.44
N GLY A 499 21.47 25.67 0.97
CA GLY A 499 20.19 25.77 1.66
C GLY A 499 19.10 26.39 0.79
N ARG A 500 18.01 26.82 1.44
CA ARG A 500 16.84 27.46 0.80
C ARG A 500 16.95 28.98 0.86
N ARG A 501 16.58 29.64 -0.23
CA ARG A 501 16.47 31.10 -0.34
C ARG A 501 15.26 31.48 -1.18
N THR A 502 14.49 32.46 -0.71
CA THR A 502 13.45 33.07 -1.55
C THR A 502 14.09 34.08 -2.48
N LEU A 503 13.83 33.95 -3.78
CA LEU A 503 14.27 34.83 -4.85
C LEU A 503 13.06 35.59 -5.40
N ALA A 504 13.10 36.91 -5.38
CA ALA A 504 12.15 37.76 -6.09
C ALA A 504 12.88 38.38 -7.28
N LEU A 505 12.45 38.05 -8.49
CA LEU A 505 12.96 38.70 -9.69
C LEU A 505 12.33 40.10 -9.83
N PRO A 506 13.06 41.08 -10.39
CA PRO A 506 12.47 42.37 -10.72
C PRO A 506 11.28 42.18 -11.68
N ALA A 507 10.37 43.15 -11.71
CA ALA A 507 9.24 43.13 -12.63
C ALA A 507 9.77 43.10 -14.07
N ILE A 508 9.43 42.03 -14.80
CA ILE A 508 9.91 41.80 -16.17
C ILE A 508 8.79 42.09 -17.18
N PRO A 509 9.08 42.78 -18.28
CA PRO A 509 8.11 42.96 -19.36
C PRO A 509 7.93 41.63 -20.11
N VAL A 510 6.70 41.16 -20.20
CA VAL A 510 6.30 39.96 -20.96
C VAL A 510 5.50 40.43 -22.17
N ALA A 511 6.12 40.36 -23.34
CA ALA A 511 5.47 40.71 -24.60
C ALA A 511 4.32 39.73 -24.92
N PRO A 512 3.33 40.12 -25.75
CA PRO A 512 2.32 39.19 -26.25
C PRO A 512 2.97 37.93 -26.85
N GLY A 513 2.43 36.75 -26.52
CA GLY A 513 3.01 35.47 -26.92
C GLY A 513 3.93 34.85 -25.86
N GLU A 514 5.08 34.34 -26.28
CA GLU A 514 6.02 33.61 -25.41
C GLU A 514 7.26 34.43 -25.06
N THR A 515 7.63 34.44 -23.79
CA THR A 515 8.86 35.02 -23.26
C THR A 515 9.61 33.95 -22.49
N THR A 516 10.84 33.64 -22.91
CA THR A 516 11.65 32.62 -22.23
C THR A 516 12.61 33.24 -21.23
N LEU A 517 12.59 32.72 -20.00
CA LEU A 517 13.58 32.96 -18.98
C LEU A 517 14.57 31.79 -18.91
N VAL A 518 15.86 32.09 -18.93
CA VAL A 518 16.93 31.10 -18.82
C VAL A 518 17.59 31.23 -17.45
N PHE A 519 17.55 30.16 -16.66
CA PHE A 519 18.24 30.06 -15.38
C PHE A 519 19.56 29.33 -15.58
N ALA A 520 20.67 30.01 -15.37
CA ALA A 520 22.01 29.47 -15.48
C ALA A 520 22.67 29.43 -14.10
N ALA A 521 23.11 28.24 -13.66
CA ALA A 521 23.76 28.09 -12.37
C ALA A 521 25.14 27.43 -12.52
N GLY A 522 26.17 28.12 -12.04
CA GLY A 522 27.55 27.66 -12.12
C GLY A 522 27.89 26.52 -11.14
N GLY A 523 29.13 26.05 -11.22
CA GLY A 523 29.71 25.07 -10.31
C GLY A 523 29.39 23.61 -10.67
N GLU A 524 29.86 22.69 -9.82
CA GLU A 524 29.63 21.26 -9.99
C GLU A 524 28.18 20.87 -9.67
N THR A 525 27.73 19.78 -10.30
CA THR A 525 26.44 19.16 -10.01
C THR A 525 26.53 18.32 -8.73
N THR A 526 25.46 18.21 -7.95
CA THR A 526 25.38 17.38 -6.73
C THR A 526 24.37 16.26 -6.92
N GLU A 527 24.36 15.25 -6.06
CA GLU A 527 23.23 14.32 -5.99
C GLU A 527 22.02 15.00 -5.32
N ALA A 528 20.82 14.63 -5.78
CA ALA A 528 19.59 15.10 -5.18
C ALA A 528 19.35 14.41 -3.83
N ASP A 529 18.54 15.02 -2.95
CA ASP A 529 18.20 14.49 -1.63
C ASP A 529 16.76 13.97 -1.53
N ASP A 530 16.12 13.77 -2.68
CA ASP A 530 14.71 13.38 -2.84
C ASP A 530 14.55 12.24 -3.86
N ASP A 531 15.59 11.41 -4.01
CA ASP A 531 15.68 10.30 -4.96
C ASP A 531 15.54 10.71 -6.45
N THR A 532 15.61 12.01 -6.77
CA THR A 532 15.66 12.45 -8.17
C THR A 532 16.92 11.85 -8.83
N PRO A 533 16.75 11.04 -9.89
CA PRO A 533 17.89 10.35 -10.48
C PRO A 533 18.83 11.30 -11.23
N GLY A 534 20.13 11.07 -11.06
CA GLY A 534 21.20 11.80 -11.72
C GLY A 534 21.69 13.01 -10.94
N ARG A 535 22.72 13.68 -11.49
CA ARG A 535 23.27 14.88 -10.86
C ARG A 535 22.41 16.11 -11.20
N VAL A 536 22.26 16.98 -10.21
CA VAL A 536 21.39 18.17 -10.21
C VAL A 536 22.19 19.41 -9.80
N ARG A 537 21.68 20.62 -10.07
CA ARG A 537 22.35 21.88 -9.69
C ARG A 537 21.62 22.58 -8.54
N PHE A 538 20.40 22.98 -8.80
CA PHE A 538 19.53 23.67 -7.86
C PHE A 538 18.08 23.28 -8.12
N LEU A 539 17.22 23.60 -7.17
CA LEU A 539 15.83 23.21 -7.14
C LEU A 539 14.95 24.45 -7.04
N LEU A 540 13.87 24.50 -7.81
CA LEU A 540 12.83 25.53 -7.73
C LEU A 540 11.57 24.97 -7.08
N GLU A 541 11.18 25.55 -5.95
CA GLU A 541 9.95 25.28 -5.20
C GLU A 541 8.96 26.44 -5.38
N ILE A 542 7.67 26.10 -5.49
CA ILE A 542 6.53 27.03 -5.32
C ILE A 542 6.73 28.36 -6.09
N PRO A 543 6.85 28.32 -7.42
CA PRO A 543 6.92 29.55 -8.19
C PRO A 543 5.58 30.30 -8.11
N LEU A 544 5.66 31.59 -7.81
CA LEU A 544 4.52 32.48 -7.68
C LEU A 544 4.66 33.62 -8.68
N LEU A 545 3.74 33.65 -9.65
CA LEU A 545 3.68 34.65 -10.69
C LEU A 545 2.59 35.67 -10.35
N ARG A 546 2.93 36.95 -10.39
CA ARG A 546 1.99 38.06 -10.21
C ARG A 546 2.09 39.00 -11.38
N ARG A 547 0.94 39.38 -11.95
CA ARG A 547 0.85 40.54 -12.83
C ARG A 547 0.98 41.79 -11.96
N VAL A 548 1.88 42.69 -12.34
CA VAL A 548 2.03 44.00 -11.71
C VAL A 548 1.43 45.02 -12.66
N VAL A 549 0.50 45.83 -12.15
CA VAL A 549 0.04 47.02 -12.87
C VAL A 549 1.17 48.04 -12.72
N PRO A 550 1.68 48.61 -13.83
CA PRO A 550 2.80 49.56 -13.79
C PRO A 550 2.54 50.75 -12.87
#